data_AF-A0A7K4GM77-F1
#
_entry.id   AF-A0A7K4GM77-F1
#
_cell.length_a   1.000
_cell.length_b   1.000
_cell.length_c   1.000
_cell.angle_alpha   90.00
_cell.angle_beta   90.00
_cell.angle_gamma   90.00
#
_symmetry.space_group_name_H-M   'P 1'
#
loop_
_entity.id
_entity.type
_entity.pdbx_description
1 polymer ?
#
loop_
_entity_poly.entity_id
_entity_poly.type
_entity_poly.pdbx_seq_one_letter_code
_entity_poly.pdbx_strand_id
1 'polypeptide(L)'
;MGEEILKFTKLTFIIHFIIGLVFTILFWIPDITSPILGIERTLDTHAMSLTIGALFAALVVSSLCGIFAKEWKQVRIVVIAEMVWLVAGMVTTIVSFAAFDSVMAVLMIIMSIILLALFLLTFLQQEDKLKPLF
;
A
#
# COMPACT_ATOMS: atom_id res chain seq x y z
N MET A 1 -10.39 20.73 19.48
CA MET A 1 -9.90 21.03 18.11
C MET A 1 -8.86 20.00 17.61
N GLY A 2 -8.79 18.79 18.19
CA GLY A 2 -7.69 17.85 17.95
C GLY A 2 -7.91 16.79 16.88
N GLU A 3 -9.15 16.47 16.51
CA GLU A 3 -9.45 15.28 15.69
C GLU A 3 -9.42 15.53 14.17
N GLU A 4 -9.16 16.75 13.71
CA GLU A 4 -9.16 17.06 12.28
C GLU A 4 -7.96 16.43 11.56
N ILE A 5 -8.22 15.84 10.40
CA ILE A 5 -7.17 15.27 9.54
C ILE A 5 -6.17 16.33 9.08
N LEU A 6 -4.88 16.04 9.22
CA LEU A 6 -3.80 16.86 8.71
C LEU A 6 -3.73 16.81 7.18
N LYS A 7 -3.27 17.91 6.58
CA LYS A 7 -3.02 17.97 5.12
C LYS A 7 -2.03 16.90 4.67
N PHE A 8 -0.98 16.64 5.46
CA PHE A 8 -0.01 15.57 5.18
C PHE A 8 -0.68 14.19 5.16
N THR A 9 -1.57 13.90 6.11
CA THR A 9 -2.36 12.66 6.12
C THR A 9 -3.19 12.50 4.85
N LYS A 10 -3.86 13.56 4.38
CA LYS A 10 -4.59 13.50 3.10
C LYS A 10 -3.67 13.23 1.93
N LEU A 11 -2.51 13.90 1.89
CA LEU A 11 -1.51 13.69 0.85
C LEU A 11 -1.02 12.24 0.84
N THR A 12 -0.75 11.65 2.02
CA THR A 12 -0.38 10.24 2.15
C THR A 12 -1.42 9.33 1.53
N PHE A 13 -2.71 9.52 1.83
CA PHE A 13 -3.76 8.71 1.21
C PHE A 13 -3.86 8.91 -0.30
N ILE A 14 -3.65 10.13 -0.82
CA ILE A 14 -3.62 10.39 -2.26
C ILE A 14 -2.46 9.63 -2.93
N ILE A 15 -1.27 9.63 -2.32
CA ILE A 15 -0.11 8.89 -2.83
C ILE A 15 -0.41 7.39 -2.90
N HIS A 16 -0.94 6.81 -1.81
CA HIS A 16 -1.31 5.39 -1.77
C HIS A 16 -2.42 5.05 -2.77
N PHE A 17 -3.40 5.93 -2.94
CA PHE A 17 -4.46 5.77 -3.94
C PHE A 17 -3.89 5.72 -5.36
N ILE A 18 -3.05 6.68 -5.75
CA ILE A 18 -2.47 6.75 -7.10
C ILE A 18 -1.57 5.53 -7.36
N ILE A 19 -0.69 5.23 -6.41
CA ILE A 19 0.24 4.10 -6.54
C ILE A 19 -0.54 2.78 -6.59
N GLY A 20 -1.48 2.57 -5.67
CA GLY A 20 -2.35 1.41 -5.66
C GLY A 20 -3.08 1.24 -6.98
N LEU A 21 -3.64 2.32 -7.53
CA LEU A 21 -4.38 2.27 -8.79
C LEU A 21 -3.50 1.88 -9.96
N VAL A 22 -2.30 2.46 -10.06
CA VAL A 22 -1.31 2.10 -11.09
C VAL A 22 -0.97 0.61 -10.99
N PHE A 23 -0.66 0.11 -9.80
CA PHE A 23 -0.30 -1.30 -9.62
C PHE A 23 -1.47 -2.25 -9.84
N THR A 24 -2.69 -1.91 -9.41
CA THR A 24 -3.89 -2.68 -9.74
C THR A 24 -4.04 -2.85 -11.24
N ILE A 25 -3.92 -1.77 -12.02
CA ILE A 25 -4.06 -1.81 -13.48
C ILE A 25 -2.95 -2.66 -14.10
N LEU A 26 -1.69 -2.45 -13.68
CA LEU A 26 -0.55 -3.22 -14.19
C LEU A 26 -0.72 -4.73 -13.94
N PHE A 27 -1.11 -5.11 -12.73
CA PHE A 27 -1.24 -6.53 -12.35
C PHE A 27 -2.54 -7.19 -12.85
N TRP A 28 -3.60 -6.43 -13.10
CA TRP A 28 -4.80 -6.94 -13.77
C TRP A 28 -4.69 -7.05 -15.28
N ILE A 29 -3.62 -6.49 -15.86
CA ILE A 29 -3.28 -6.67 -17.27
C ILE A 29 -1.93 -7.38 -17.36
N PRO A 30 -1.89 -8.73 -17.19
CA PRO A 30 -0.68 -9.53 -17.33
C PRO A 30 0.05 -9.31 -18.66
N ASP A 31 -0.68 -8.88 -19.70
CA ASP A 31 -0.09 -8.52 -20.97
C ASP A 31 0.92 -7.37 -20.89
N ILE A 32 0.73 -6.45 -19.95
CA ILE A 32 1.61 -5.31 -19.70
C ILE A 32 2.72 -5.71 -18.71
N THR A 33 2.39 -6.45 -17.65
CA THR A 33 3.35 -6.77 -16.58
C THR A 33 4.36 -7.84 -16.96
N SER A 34 3.96 -8.93 -17.62
CA SER A 34 4.89 -10.03 -17.95
C SER A 34 6.08 -9.58 -18.82
N PRO A 35 5.92 -8.76 -19.88
CA PRO A 35 7.06 -8.28 -20.69
C PRO A 35 7.97 -7.30 -19.94
N ILE A 36 7.41 -6.43 -19.09
CA ILE A 36 8.19 -5.47 -18.29
C ILE A 36 9.08 -6.20 -17.28
N LEU A 37 8.60 -7.35 -16.79
CA LEU A 37 9.21 -8.08 -15.69
C LEU A 37 9.99 -9.32 -16.15
N GLY A 38 9.98 -9.64 -17.45
CA GLY A 38 10.69 -10.82 -17.99
C GLY A 38 10.11 -12.17 -17.54
N ILE A 39 8.87 -12.19 -17.04
CA ILE A 39 8.26 -13.39 -16.44
C ILE A 39 7.61 -14.25 -17.54
N GLU A 40 7.91 -15.55 -17.55
CA GLU A 40 7.22 -16.52 -18.41
C GLU A 40 5.73 -16.59 -18.08
N ARG A 41 4.89 -16.54 -19.11
CA ARG A 41 3.44 -16.62 -18.95
C ARG A 41 3.00 -18.06 -18.72
N THR A 42 2.67 -18.34 -17.47
CA THR A 42 2.05 -19.60 -17.03
C THR A 42 0.69 -19.30 -16.39
N LEU A 43 -0.14 -20.34 -16.23
CA LEU A 43 -1.43 -20.18 -15.54
C LEU A 43 -1.22 -19.68 -14.09
N ASP A 44 -0.18 -20.18 -13.43
CA ASP A 44 0.13 -19.83 -12.04
C ASP A 44 0.60 -18.37 -11.90
N THR A 45 1.48 -17.91 -12.79
CA THR A 45 1.95 -16.52 -12.79
C THR A 45 0.84 -15.54 -13.15
N HIS A 46 -0.11 -15.96 -14.01
CA HIS A 46 -1.31 -15.19 -14.31
C HIS A 46 -2.21 -15.03 -13.08
N ALA A 47 -2.56 -16.13 -12.41
CA ALA A 47 -3.40 -16.10 -11.21
C ALA A 47 -2.74 -15.31 -10.07
N MET A 48 -1.42 -15.44 -9.90
CA MET A 48 -0.65 -14.69 -8.93
C MET A 48 -0.66 -13.19 -9.23
N SER A 49 -0.46 -12.80 -10.50
CA SER A 49 -0.52 -11.40 -10.95
C SER A 49 -1.88 -10.79 -10.62
N LEU A 50 -2.99 -11.45 -11.00
CA LEU A 50 -4.33 -10.95 -10.69
C LEU A 50 -4.59 -10.81 -9.18
N THR A 51 -4.09 -11.76 -8.39
CA THR A 51 -4.19 -11.72 -6.93
C THR A 51 -3.48 -10.49 -6.38
N ILE A 52 -2.23 -10.25 -6.79
CA ILE A 52 -1.46 -9.05 -6.41
C ILE A 52 -2.23 -7.77 -6.83
N GLY A 53 -2.81 -7.74 -8.03
CA GLY A 53 -3.64 -6.61 -8.47
C GLY A 53 -4.84 -6.34 -7.56
N ALA A 54 -5.51 -7.40 -7.09
CA ALA A 54 -6.61 -7.30 -6.14
C ALA A 54 -6.16 -6.80 -4.75
N LEU A 55 -4.94 -7.18 -4.33
CA LEU A 55 -4.33 -6.66 -3.10
C LEU A 55 -4.11 -5.15 -3.17
N PHE A 56 -3.59 -4.64 -4.29
CA PHE A 56 -3.47 -3.19 -4.51
C PHE A 56 -4.83 -2.52 -4.66
N ALA A 57 -5.85 -3.22 -5.18
CA ALA A 57 -7.19 -2.66 -5.28
C ALA A 57 -7.80 -2.42 -3.88
N ALA A 58 -7.50 -3.29 -2.90
CA ALA A 58 -7.88 -3.05 -1.52
C ALA A 58 -7.24 -1.78 -0.97
N LEU A 59 -5.95 -1.54 -1.24
CA LEU A 59 -5.24 -0.30 -0.87
C LEU A 59 -5.87 0.94 -1.52
N VAL A 60 -6.34 0.84 -2.77
CA VAL A 60 -7.05 1.92 -3.47
C VAL A 60 -8.33 2.29 -2.72
N VAL A 61 -9.16 1.29 -2.40
CA VAL A 61 -10.45 1.50 -1.74
C VAL A 61 -10.26 2.05 -0.33
N SER A 62 -9.31 1.51 0.45
CA SER A 62 -9.02 2.01 1.80
C SER A 62 -8.45 3.44 1.78
N SER A 63 -7.65 3.77 0.78
CA SER A 63 -7.12 5.13 0.60
C SER A 63 -8.20 6.15 0.25
N LEU A 64 -9.23 5.77 -0.51
CA LEU A 64 -10.39 6.63 -0.76
C LEU A 64 -11.11 7.00 0.54
N CYS A 65 -11.29 6.05 1.46
CA CYS A 65 -11.85 6.34 2.79
C CYS A 65 -11.02 7.40 3.52
N GLY A 66 -9.69 7.30 3.43
CA GLY A 66 -8.73 8.26 3.95
C GLY A 66 -8.85 9.68 3.38
N ILE A 67 -9.06 9.78 2.07
CA ILE A 67 -9.18 11.06 1.34
C ILE A 67 -10.43 11.83 1.76
N PHE A 68 -11.57 11.11 1.87
CA PHE A 68 -12.87 11.70 2.16
C PHE A 68 -13.17 11.88 3.65
N ALA A 69 -12.38 11.26 4.53
CA ALA A 69 -12.54 11.42 5.97
C ALA A 69 -12.30 12.87 6.41
N LYS A 70 -13.07 13.28 7.41
CA LYS A 70 -12.95 14.60 8.05
C LYS A 70 -12.15 14.52 9.35
N GLU A 71 -12.26 13.39 10.03
CA GLU A 71 -11.70 13.19 11.36
C GLU A 71 -10.72 12.01 11.37
N TRP A 72 -9.61 12.16 12.08
CA TRP A 72 -8.58 11.13 12.22
C TRP A 72 -9.14 9.83 12.79
N LYS A 73 -10.05 9.93 13.77
CA LYS A 73 -10.68 8.79 14.43
C LYS A 73 -11.37 7.83 13.44
N GLN A 74 -11.90 8.36 12.34
CA GLN A 74 -12.59 7.57 11.30
C GLN A 74 -11.63 6.67 10.53
N VAL A 75 -10.36 7.09 10.38
CA VAL A 75 -9.37 6.43 9.51
C VAL A 75 -8.18 5.86 10.27
N ARG A 76 -8.08 6.12 11.58
CA ARG A 76 -6.98 5.63 12.43
C ARG A 76 -6.83 4.13 12.34
N ILE A 77 -7.93 3.37 12.42
CA ILE A 77 -7.89 1.92 12.32
C ILE A 77 -7.51 1.45 10.91
N VAL A 78 -7.92 2.20 9.87
CA VAL A 78 -7.55 1.91 8.48
C VAL A 78 -6.05 2.06 8.30
N VAL A 79 -5.44 3.14 8.79
CA VAL A 79 -3.98 3.32 8.71
C VAL A 79 -3.23 2.20 9.43
N ILE A 80 -3.70 1.79 10.62
CA ILE A 80 -3.09 0.65 11.34
C ILE A 80 -3.21 -0.64 10.52
N ALA A 81 -4.40 -0.92 9.97
CA ALA A 81 -4.62 -2.10 9.15
C ALA A 81 -3.72 -2.10 7.91
N GLU A 82 -3.56 -0.96 7.23
CA GLU A 82 -2.68 -0.82 6.07
C GLU A 82 -1.20 -0.98 6.43
N MET A 83 -0.75 -0.48 7.58
CA MET A 83 0.62 -0.72 8.05
C MET A 83 0.88 -2.21 8.29
N VAL A 84 -0.07 -2.90 8.94
CA VAL A 84 0.03 -4.36 9.16
C VAL A 84 0.00 -5.11 7.82
N TRP A 85 -0.85 -4.68 6.89
CA TRP A 85 -0.96 -5.23 5.55
C TRP A 85 0.35 -5.13 4.77
N LEU A 86 0.98 -3.95 4.76
CA LEU A 86 2.27 -3.73 4.11
C LEU A 86 3.38 -4.57 4.74
N VAL A 87 3.41 -4.70 6.07
CA VAL A 87 4.37 -5.57 6.77
C VAL A 87 4.16 -7.04 6.40
N ALA A 88 2.91 -7.51 6.40
CA ALA A 88 2.58 -8.87 5.99
C ALA A 88 3.00 -9.14 4.54
N GLY A 89 2.70 -8.22 3.61
CA GLY A 89 3.12 -8.32 2.21
C GLY A 89 4.64 -8.40 2.05
N MET A 90 5.40 -7.60 2.80
CA MET A 90 6.88 -7.69 2.80
C MET A 90 7.37 -9.04 3.32
N VAL A 91 6.81 -9.54 4.44
CA VAL A 91 7.18 -10.86 5.00
C VAL A 91 6.89 -11.96 3.99
N THR A 92 5.71 -11.97 3.37
CA THR A 92 5.36 -12.93 2.32
C THR A 92 6.34 -12.86 1.15
N THR A 93 6.69 -11.65 0.70
CA THR A 93 7.64 -11.46 -0.41
C THR A 93 9.04 -11.99 -0.05
N ILE A 94 9.51 -11.77 1.18
CA ILE A 94 10.83 -12.25 1.66
C ILE A 94 10.84 -13.78 1.82
N VAL A 95 9.81 -14.37 2.40
CA VAL A 95 9.73 -15.84 2.57
C VAL A 95 9.63 -16.54 1.22
N SER A 96 8.90 -15.94 0.27
CA SER A 96 8.75 -16.45 -1.09
C SER A 96 9.85 -15.94 -2.03
N PHE A 97 10.92 -15.31 -1.55
CA PHE A 97 11.90 -14.63 -2.40
C PHE A 97 12.55 -15.57 -3.43
N ALA A 98 12.74 -16.84 -3.08
CA ALA A 98 13.28 -17.86 -3.99
C ALA A 98 12.32 -18.26 -5.14
N ALA A 99 11.02 -17.96 -4.99
CA ALA A 99 9.97 -18.26 -5.97
C ALA A 99 9.61 -17.06 -6.86
N PHE A 100 10.04 -15.85 -6.49
CA PHE A 100 9.84 -14.64 -7.27
C PHE A 100 11.09 -14.32 -8.08
N ASP A 101 10.91 -13.77 -9.29
CA ASP A 101 12.03 -13.15 -9.99
C ASP A 101 12.62 -12.04 -9.10
N SER A 102 13.94 -12.09 -8.92
CA SER A 102 14.69 -11.33 -7.94
C SER A 102 14.49 -9.81 -8.08
N VAL A 103 14.23 -9.31 -9.29
CA VAL A 103 14.00 -7.88 -9.53
C VAL A 103 12.62 -7.43 -9.06
N MET A 104 11.56 -8.19 -9.36
CA MET A 104 10.20 -7.84 -8.97
C MET A 104 10.03 -7.87 -7.45
N ALA A 105 10.60 -8.89 -6.80
CA ALA A 105 10.56 -9.00 -5.33
C ALA A 105 11.24 -7.80 -4.66
N VAL A 106 12.40 -7.37 -5.16
CA VAL A 106 13.12 -6.21 -4.63
C VAL A 106 12.32 -4.92 -4.83
N LEU A 107 11.74 -4.70 -6.01
CA LEU A 107 10.90 -3.52 -6.27
C LEU A 107 9.67 -3.47 -5.36
N MET A 108 9.00 -4.61 -5.15
CA MET A 108 7.87 -4.75 -4.23
C MET A 108 8.24 -4.40 -2.80
N ILE A 109 9.39 -4.89 -2.32
CA ILE A 109 9.89 -4.60 -0.98
C ILE A 109 10.19 -3.12 -0.82
N ILE A 110 10.95 -2.52 -1.75
CA ILE A 110 11.30 -1.09 -1.70
C ILE A 110 10.04 -0.22 -1.67
N MET A 111 9.09 -0.52 -2.56
CA MET A 111 7.82 0.20 -2.62
C MET A 111 7.03 0.07 -1.30
N SER A 112 6.93 -1.15 -0.77
CA SER A 112 6.22 -1.41 0.49
C SER A 112 6.84 -0.67 1.66
N ILE A 113 8.18 -0.55 1.72
CA ILE A 113 8.89 0.23 2.73
C ILE A 113 8.53 1.72 2.62
N ILE A 114 8.52 2.28 1.40
CA ILE A 114 8.20 3.69 1.18
C ILE A 114 6.76 3.99 1.61
N LEU A 115 5.80 3.16 1.19
CA LEU A 115 4.39 3.29 1.55
C LEU A 115 4.19 3.15 3.07
N LEU A 116 4.84 2.16 3.69
CA LEU A 116 4.78 1.94 5.13
C LEU A 116 5.34 3.14 5.90
N ALA A 117 6.48 3.68 5.46
CA ALA A 117 7.07 4.86 6.07
C ALA A 117 6.13 6.06 6.01
N LEU A 118 5.42 6.27 4.90
CA LEU A 118 4.44 7.35 4.78
C LEU A 118 3.26 7.16 5.75
N PHE A 119 2.72 5.95 5.89
CA PHE A 119 1.67 5.69 6.88
C PHE A 119 2.18 5.82 8.32
N LEU A 120 3.39 5.37 8.61
CA LEU A 120 4.00 5.50 9.93
C LEU A 120 4.20 6.97 10.32
N LEU A 121 4.76 7.78 9.42
CA LEU A 121 4.93 9.23 9.63
C LEU A 121 3.57 9.91 9.81
N THR A 122 2.58 9.52 9.02
CA THR A 122 1.20 10.01 9.14
C THR A 122 0.61 9.71 10.50
N PHE A 123 0.79 8.48 10.99
CA PHE A 123 0.31 8.04 12.29
C PHE A 123 0.98 8.83 13.42
N LEU A 124 2.31 8.91 13.41
CA LEU A 124 3.08 9.62 14.43
C LEU A 124 2.70 11.11 14.50
N GLN A 125 2.64 11.80 13.35
CA GLN A 125 2.27 13.22 13.32
C GLN A 125 0.85 13.49 13.84
N GLN A 126 -0.09 12.60 13.54
CA GLN A 126 -1.47 12.73 14.02
C GLN A 126 -1.57 12.50 15.52
N GLU A 127 -0.95 11.45 16.03
CA GLU A 127 -0.96 11.16 17.47
C GLU A 127 -0.20 12.22 18.27
N ASP A 128 0.91 12.76 17.76
CA ASP A 128 1.65 13.84 18.44
C ASP A 128 0.84 15.13 18.54
N LYS A 129 0.06 15.49 17.51
CA LYS A 129 -0.86 16.64 17.58
C LYS A 129 -1.99 16.45 18.60
N LEU A 130 -2.35 15.20 18.89
CA LEU A 130 -3.42 14.84 19.82
C LEU A 130 -2.95 14.71 21.27
N LYS A 131 -1.64 14.63 21.53
CA LYS A 131 -1.11 14.61 22.89
C LYS A 131 -1.38 15.97 23.57
N PRO A 132 -2.01 15.99 24.76
CA PRO A 132 -2.12 17.22 25.51
C PRO A 132 -0.73 17.72 25.87
N LEU A 133 -0.41 18.97 25.50
CA LEU A 133 0.70 19.70 26.08
C LEU A 133 0.41 19.79 27.57
N PHE A 134 1.19 19.07 28.39
CA PHE A 134 1.26 19.34 29.82
C PHE A 134 1.71 20.79 30.05
#